data_AF-A0A5N6EX42-F1
#
_entry.id   AF-A0A5N6EX42-F1
#
_cell.length_a   1.000
_cell.length_b   1.000
_cell.length_c   1.000
_cell.angle_alpha   90.00
_cell.angle_beta   90.00
_cell.angle_gamma   90.00
#
_symmetry.space_group_name_H-M   'P 1'
#
loop_
_entity.id
_entity.type
_entity.pdbx_description
1 polymer ?
#
loop_
_entity_poly.entity_id
_entity_poly.type
_entity_poly.pdbx_seq_one_letter_code
_entity_poly.pdbx_strand_id
1 'polypeptide(L)'
;MSSAESPVTRVTSQELDQTQKYVIASFAAIVWYNSIELIALCLTTFKRYRGWYFWSLFIASCSLIPHGLGFIFFIYPLGVSPYVAVTLIIISWVCMVTGHSLILWSRLHLVVQARKLLRFLLVMILVDAVAFHVPTTVLLYGSLHPNRARFANGYKVMEHIQLIGFAVQECVISSIYIWETSKLLRLRPDRLHHTILTQLLGINIIILILDVAVVGIEYAGLYALQVMFKPVAYSVKFKLEYAILGKLIQVARVSVSSEEPLSSSSQGHDITSSDRPHLRIHSQHTR
;
A
#
# COMPACT_ATOMS: atom_id res chain seq x y z
N MET A 1 24.61 -27.01 -29.03
CA MET A 1 24.05 -26.47 -27.77
C MET A 1 23.10 -25.36 -28.13
N SER A 2 21.80 -25.63 -28.08
CA SER A 2 20.75 -24.67 -28.43
C SER A 2 20.80 -23.51 -27.44
N SER A 3 21.14 -22.32 -27.92
CA SER A 3 21.03 -21.07 -27.18
C SER A 3 19.55 -20.80 -26.94
N ALA A 4 19.01 -21.34 -25.84
CA ALA A 4 17.67 -21.05 -25.38
C ALA A 4 17.51 -19.54 -25.29
N GLU A 5 16.70 -18.95 -26.18
CA GLU A 5 16.40 -17.53 -26.15
C GLU A 5 15.91 -17.14 -24.75
N SER A 6 16.46 -16.03 -24.23
CA SER A 6 16.08 -15.57 -22.91
C SER A 6 14.57 -15.22 -22.89
N PRO A 7 13.86 -15.41 -21.76
CA PRO A 7 12.42 -15.10 -21.67
C PRO A 7 12.08 -13.65 -22.07
N VAL A 8 13.01 -12.72 -21.77
CA VAL A 8 12.95 -11.31 -22.17
C VAL A 8 13.02 -11.18 -23.69
N THR A 9 13.88 -11.96 -24.33
CA THR A 9 13.98 -12.05 -25.80
C THR A 9 12.68 -12.55 -26.39
N ARG A 10 12.04 -13.59 -25.84
CA ARG A 10 10.73 -14.11 -26.33
C ARG A 10 9.60 -13.09 -26.29
N VAL A 11 9.57 -12.27 -25.22
CA VAL A 11 8.58 -11.21 -25.09
C VAL A 11 8.89 -10.05 -26.05
N THR A 12 10.18 -9.76 -26.28
CA THR A 12 10.62 -8.76 -27.26
C THR A 12 10.52 -9.26 -28.72
N SER A 13 10.57 -10.57 -28.96
CA SER A 13 10.52 -11.23 -30.27
C SER A 13 9.14 -11.79 -30.64
N GLN A 14 8.08 -11.42 -29.90
CA GLN A 14 6.69 -11.71 -30.24
C GLN A 14 6.27 -13.21 -30.21
N GLU A 15 7.13 -14.13 -29.78
CA GLU A 15 6.81 -15.57 -29.63
C GLU A 15 6.20 -15.90 -28.26
N LEU A 16 5.14 -15.17 -27.86
CA LEU A 16 4.28 -15.58 -26.75
C LEU A 16 3.17 -16.50 -27.27
N ASP A 17 2.98 -17.64 -26.61
CA ASP A 17 1.86 -18.54 -26.89
C ASP A 17 0.53 -17.80 -26.68
N GLN A 18 -0.50 -18.18 -27.44
CA GLN A 18 -1.81 -17.54 -27.37
C GLN A 18 -2.40 -17.59 -25.96
N THR A 19 -2.18 -18.70 -25.24
CA THR A 19 -2.59 -18.86 -23.83
C THR A 19 -1.95 -17.82 -22.93
N GLN A 20 -0.64 -17.56 -23.11
CA GLN A 20 0.10 -16.59 -22.30
C GLN A 20 -0.41 -15.17 -22.52
N LYS A 21 -0.75 -14.81 -23.77
CA LYS A 21 -1.35 -13.52 -24.10
C LYS A 21 -2.68 -13.33 -23.37
N TYR A 22 -3.56 -14.33 -23.38
CA TYR A 22 -4.84 -14.26 -22.65
C TYR A 22 -4.65 -14.13 -21.15
N VAL A 23 -3.72 -14.89 -20.55
CA VAL A 23 -3.41 -14.77 -19.11
C VAL A 23 -2.94 -13.35 -18.76
N ILE A 24 -2.07 -12.75 -19.57
CA ILE A 24 -1.58 -11.39 -19.37
C ILE A 24 -2.72 -10.37 -19.47
N ALA A 25 -3.60 -10.50 -20.47
CA ALA A 25 -4.77 -9.64 -20.60
C ALA A 25 -5.75 -9.77 -19.43
N SER A 26 -6.00 -10.99 -18.93
CA SER A 26 -6.84 -11.23 -17.76
C SER A 26 -6.25 -10.58 -16.51
N PHE A 27 -4.94 -10.70 -16.27
CA PHE A 27 -4.30 -10.02 -15.15
C PHE A 27 -4.32 -8.50 -15.31
N ALA A 28 -4.13 -7.97 -16.53
CA ALA A 28 -4.25 -6.53 -16.78
C ALA A 28 -5.65 -6.01 -16.43
N ALA A 29 -6.71 -6.75 -16.78
CA ALA A 29 -8.08 -6.41 -16.43
C ALA A 29 -8.29 -6.38 -14.90
N ILE A 30 -7.76 -7.36 -14.17
CA ILE A 30 -7.81 -7.40 -12.69
C ILE A 30 -7.09 -6.18 -12.10
N VAL A 31 -5.89 -5.86 -12.61
CA VAL A 31 -5.09 -4.70 -12.17
C VAL A 31 -5.86 -3.40 -12.39
N TRP A 32 -6.49 -3.22 -13.54
CA TRP A 32 -7.29 -2.03 -13.84
C TRP A 32 -8.53 -1.93 -12.96
N TYR A 33 -9.26 -3.02 -12.76
CA TYR A 33 -10.39 -3.05 -11.83
C TYR A 33 -9.96 -2.61 -10.43
N ASN A 34 -8.90 -3.24 -9.89
CA ASN A 34 -8.37 -2.91 -8.57
C ASN A 34 -7.88 -1.46 -8.49
N SER A 35 -7.22 -0.96 -9.53
CA SER A 35 -6.73 0.42 -9.60
C SER A 35 -7.88 1.44 -9.58
N ILE A 36 -8.90 1.26 -10.41
CA ILE A 36 -10.07 2.15 -10.47
C ILE A 36 -10.78 2.18 -9.12
N GLU A 37 -10.99 1.01 -8.51
CA GLU A 37 -11.58 0.90 -7.17
C GLU A 37 -10.74 1.66 -6.14
N LEU A 38 -9.41 1.47 -6.13
CA LEU A 38 -8.50 2.18 -5.22
C LEU A 38 -8.53 3.70 -5.42
N ILE A 39 -8.56 4.17 -6.67
CA ILE A 39 -8.66 5.59 -7.00
C ILE A 39 -9.99 6.15 -6.46
N ALA A 40 -11.10 5.47 -6.70
CA ALA A 40 -12.41 5.87 -6.20
C ALA A 40 -12.43 5.91 -4.66
N LEU A 41 -11.88 4.89 -4.00
CA LEU A 41 -11.76 4.82 -2.54
C LEU A 41 -10.89 5.96 -1.98
N CYS A 42 -9.78 6.29 -2.65
CA CYS A 42 -8.91 7.40 -2.26
C CYS A 42 -9.64 8.74 -2.36
N LEU A 43 -10.34 9.00 -3.46
CA LEU A 43 -11.02 10.28 -3.67
C LEU A 43 -12.22 10.48 -2.73
N THR A 44 -12.94 9.40 -2.41
CA THR A 44 -14.14 9.43 -1.55
C THR A 44 -13.82 9.46 -0.06
N THR A 45 -12.72 8.84 0.38
CA THR A 45 -12.42 8.66 1.81
C THR A 45 -11.65 9.83 2.40
N PHE A 46 -10.75 10.44 1.63
CA PHE A 46 -9.93 11.54 2.12
C PHE A 46 -10.65 12.88 1.95
N LYS A 47 -11.04 13.50 3.07
CA LYS A 47 -11.61 14.87 3.05
C LYS A 47 -10.56 15.97 2.82
N ARG A 48 -9.26 15.67 2.96
CA ARG A 48 -8.17 16.63 2.80
C ARG A 48 -6.95 15.96 2.15
N TYR A 49 -6.65 16.37 0.91
CA TYR A 49 -5.60 15.79 0.04
C TYR A 49 -4.18 16.34 0.32
N ARG A 50 -3.79 16.50 1.60
CA ARG A 50 -2.50 17.15 1.95
C ARG A 50 -1.43 16.21 2.52
N GLY A 51 -1.76 14.96 2.82
CA GLY A 51 -0.83 14.02 3.44
C GLY A 51 0.05 13.28 2.42
N TRP A 52 1.32 13.05 2.77
CA TRP A 52 2.23 12.20 1.99
C TRP A 52 1.67 10.79 1.76
N TYR A 53 0.91 10.26 2.73
CA TYR A 53 0.19 8.98 2.58
C TYR A 53 -0.78 9.01 1.40
N PHE A 54 -1.63 10.05 1.32
CA PHE A 54 -2.63 10.16 0.27
C PHE A 54 -1.98 10.23 -1.12
N TRP A 55 -1.00 11.12 -1.31
CA TRP A 55 -0.34 11.28 -2.60
C TRP A 55 0.42 10.02 -3.02
N SER A 56 1.08 9.34 -2.09
CA SER A 56 1.79 8.09 -2.39
C SER A 56 0.82 6.98 -2.81
N LEU A 57 -0.27 6.79 -2.05
CA LEU A 57 -1.30 5.78 -2.37
C LEU A 57 -2.03 6.10 -3.68
N PHE A 58 -2.39 7.36 -3.90
CA PHE A 58 -3.10 7.80 -5.10
C PHE A 58 -2.23 7.67 -6.35
N ILE A 59 -0.99 8.17 -6.33
CA ILE A 59 -0.06 8.08 -7.47
C ILE A 59 0.28 6.61 -7.77
N ALA A 60 0.55 5.81 -6.74
CA ALA A 60 0.82 4.38 -6.91
C ALA A 60 -0.39 3.65 -7.52
N SER A 61 -1.61 3.94 -7.06
CA SER A 61 -2.84 3.37 -7.62
C SER A 61 -3.05 3.79 -9.07
N CYS A 62 -2.87 5.07 -9.39
CA CYS A 62 -2.96 5.59 -10.76
C CYS A 62 -1.94 4.96 -11.70
N SER A 63 -0.73 4.65 -11.21
CA SER A 63 0.35 4.07 -12.03
C SER A 63 0.05 2.65 -12.53
N LEU A 64 -0.84 1.91 -11.86
CA LEU A 64 -1.23 0.56 -12.29
C LEU A 64 -1.91 0.56 -13.68
N ILE A 65 -2.63 1.62 -14.03
CA ILE A 65 -3.32 1.75 -15.33
C ILE A 65 -2.32 1.83 -16.49
N PRO A 66 -1.42 2.84 -16.56
CA PRO A 66 -0.43 2.94 -17.62
C PRO A 66 0.58 1.78 -17.59
N HIS A 67 0.81 1.13 -16.44
CA HIS A 67 1.60 -0.10 -16.40
C HIS A 67 0.94 -1.23 -17.19
N GLY A 68 -0.33 -1.52 -16.91
CA GLY A 68 -1.10 -2.53 -17.67
C GLY A 68 -1.22 -2.16 -19.15
N LEU A 69 -1.47 -0.88 -19.47
CA LEU A 69 -1.57 -0.40 -20.84
C LEU A 69 -0.25 -0.55 -21.61
N GLY A 70 0.88 -0.25 -20.96
CA GLY A 70 2.21 -0.44 -21.53
C GLY A 70 2.47 -1.90 -21.93
N PHE A 71 2.09 -2.87 -21.09
CA PHE A 71 2.19 -4.29 -21.43
C PHE A 71 1.25 -4.72 -22.57
N ILE A 72 0.03 -4.18 -22.63
CA ILE A 72 -0.87 -4.42 -23.76
C ILE A 72 -0.26 -3.91 -25.06
N PHE A 73 0.27 -2.69 -25.09
CA PHE A 73 0.96 -2.15 -26.27
C PHE A 73 2.23 -2.91 -26.63
N PHE A 74 2.93 -3.47 -25.63
CA PHE A 74 4.14 -4.24 -25.86
C PHE A 74 3.86 -5.61 -26.50
N ILE A 75 2.75 -6.26 -26.11
CA ILE A 75 2.44 -7.64 -26.50
C ILE A 75 1.56 -7.71 -27.75
N TYR A 76 0.60 -6.79 -27.90
CA TYR A 76 -0.36 -6.80 -29.00
C TYR A 76 0.08 -5.85 -30.13
N PRO A 77 0.04 -6.29 -31.41
CA PRO A 77 0.46 -5.48 -32.55
C PRO A 77 -0.59 -4.40 -32.87
N LEU A 78 -0.63 -3.35 -32.06
CA LEU A 78 -1.60 -2.25 -32.14
C LEU A 78 -1.07 -1.03 -32.93
N GLY A 79 0.06 -1.18 -33.64
CA GLY A 79 0.72 -0.10 -34.38
C GLY A 79 1.49 0.90 -33.51
N VAL A 80 1.63 0.62 -32.21
CA VAL A 80 2.39 1.46 -31.27
C VAL A 80 3.86 1.04 -31.28
N SER A 81 4.76 2.02 -31.27
CA SER A 81 6.20 1.77 -31.19
C SER A 81 6.56 1.09 -29.86
N PRO A 82 7.41 0.03 -29.85
CA PRO A 82 7.86 -0.63 -28.63
C PRO A 82 8.50 0.32 -27.61
N TYR A 83 9.12 1.41 -28.08
CA TYR A 83 9.68 2.45 -27.22
C TYR A 83 8.62 3.17 -26.38
N VAL A 84 7.44 3.44 -26.96
CA VAL A 84 6.33 4.09 -26.24
C VAL A 84 5.78 3.12 -25.19
N ALA A 85 5.60 1.85 -25.55
CA ALA A 85 5.14 0.81 -24.64
C ALA A 85 6.08 0.65 -23.43
N VAL A 86 7.40 0.54 -23.69
CA VAL A 86 8.43 0.42 -22.65
C VAL A 86 8.51 1.66 -21.77
N THR A 87 8.37 2.86 -22.34
CA THR A 87 8.35 4.11 -21.57
C THR A 87 7.18 4.14 -20.58
N LEU A 88 5.99 3.73 -21.02
CA LEU A 88 4.82 3.61 -20.15
C LEU A 88 5.05 2.60 -19.03
N ILE A 89 5.62 1.43 -19.34
CA ILE A 89 5.95 0.40 -18.33
C ILE A 89 6.90 0.97 -17.28
N ILE A 90 8.01 1.59 -17.69
CA ILE A 90 9.06 2.08 -16.79
C ILE A 90 8.54 3.16 -15.86
N ILE A 91 7.93 4.23 -16.40
CA ILE A 91 7.43 5.35 -15.58
C ILE A 91 6.42 4.84 -14.57
N SER A 92 5.52 3.97 -15.00
CA SER A 92 4.48 3.41 -14.16
C SER A 92 5.05 2.49 -13.07
N TRP A 93 6.04 1.67 -13.43
CA TRP A 93 6.71 0.77 -12.51
C TRP A 93 7.46 1.53 -11.40
N VAL A 94 8.17 2.60 -11.76
CA VAL A 94 8.86 3.48 -10.78
C VAL A 94 7.85 4.06 -9.79
N CYS A 95 6.74 4.60 -10.28
CA CYS A 95 5.67 5.16 -9.44
C CYS A 95 5.01 4.09 -8.55
N MET A 96 4.79 2.89 -9.07
CA MET A 96 4.16 1.79 -8.35
C MET A 96 5.04 1.31 -7.18
N VAL A 97 6.29 0.92 -7.45
CA VAL A 97 7.19 0.31 -6.46
C VAL A 97 7.66 1.34 -5.43
N THR A 98 8.10 2.52 -5.89
CA THR A 98 8.55 3.58 -4.97
C THR A 98 7.37 4.14 -4.19
N GLY A 99 6.21 4.32 -4.85
CA GLY A 99 4.98 4.75 -4.21
C GLY A 99 4.58 3.81 -3.08
N HIS A 100 4.63 2.50 -3.29
CA HIS A 100 4.39 1.51 -2.22
C HIS A 100 5.31 1.71 -1.01
N SER A 101 6.60 1.85 -1.26
CA SER A 101 7.61 2.05 -0.21
C SER A 101 7.34 3.32 0.61
N LEU A 102 6.90 4.39 -0.05
CA LEU A 102 6.50 5.64 0.60
C LEU A 102 5.21 5.53 1.40
N ILE A 103 4.25 4.69 0.97
CA ILE A 103 3.03 4.39 1.74
C ILE A 103 3.41 3.72 3.07
N LEU A 104 4.26 2.69 3.01
CA LEU A 104 4.77 1.98 4.20
C LEU A 104 5.52 2.93 5.14
N TRP A 105 6.42 3.76 4.59
CA TRP A 105 7.16 4.76 5.37
C TRP A 105 6.24 5.79 6.04
N SER A 106 5.25 6.29 5.30
CA SER A 106 4.27 7.25 5.80
C SER A 106 3.41 6.68 6.93
N ARG A 107 3.07 5.39 6.87
CA ARG A 107 2.42 4.68 7.98
C ARG A 107 3.33 4.52 9.18
N LEU A 108 4.57 4.12 8.95
CA LEU A 108 5.54 3.98 10.04
C LEU A 108 5.76 5.31 10.76
N HIS A 109 5.74 6.43 10.03
CA HIS A 109 5.80 7.78 10.61
C HIS A 109 4.65 8.08 11.58
N LEU A 110 3.48 7.44 11.44
CA LEU A 110 2.36 7.61 12.37
C LEU A 110 2.52 6.79 13.67
N VAL A 111 3.25 5.68 13.62
CA VAL A 111 3.42 4.77 14.76
C VAL A 111 4.72 5.06 15.53
N VAL A 112 5.78 5.44 14.82
CA VAL A 112 7.13 5.58 15.36
C VAL A 112 7.47 7.05 15.59
N GLN A 113 7.90 7.39 16.81
CA GLN A 113 8.32 8.75 17.16
C GLN A 113 9.83 9.02 16.91
N ALA A 114 10.60 7.96 16.64
CA ALA A 114 12.05 8.04 16.42
C ALA A 114 12.39 8.66 15.04
N ARG A 115 12.53 9.99 15.00
CA ARG A 115 12.80 10.74 13.76
C ARG A 115 14.07 10.30 13.01
N LYS A 116 15.12 9.86 13.73
CA LYS A 116 16.37 9.38 13.13
C LYS A 116 16.14 8.10 12.30
N LEU A 117 15.38 7.16 12.85
CA LEU A 117 15.04 5.90 12.18
C LEU A 117 14.20 6.17 10.93
N LEU A 118 13.18 7.02 11.02
CA LEU A 118 12.35 7.38 9.88
C LEU A 118 13.15 8.04 8.75
N ARG A 119 14.11 8.93 9.08
CA ARG A 119 15.00 9.51 8.06
C ARG A 119 15.92 8.48 7.43
N PHE A 120 16.48 7.55 8.22
CA PHE A 120 17.29 6.46 7.70
C PHE A 120 16.51 5.59 6.71
N LEU A 121 15.28 5.21 7.06
CA LEU A 121 14.42 4.42 6.18
C LEU A 121 14.05 5.17 4.90
N LEU A 122 13.81 6.48 4.98
CA LEU A 122 13.57 7.29 3.78
C LEU A 122 14.81 7.33 2.87
N VAL A 123 16.00 7.51 3.45
CA VAL A 123 17.26 7.49 2.69
C VAL A 123 17.47 6.13 2.03
N MET A 124 17.22 5.03 2.75
CA MET A 124 17.26 3.67 2.18
C MET A 124 16.34 3.56 0.96
N ILE A 125 15.07 3.98 1.08
CA ILE A 125 14.12 3.96 -0.05
C ILE A 125 14.63 4.75 -1.26
N LEU A 126 15.19 5.93 -1.04
CA LEU A 126 15.70 6.78 -2.12
C LEU A 126 16.94 6.19 -2.79
N VAL A 127 17.86 5.62 -2.00
CA VAL A 127 19.07 4.97 -2.52
C VAL A 127 18.70 3.74 -3.34
N ASP A 128 17.85 2.87 -2.80
CA ASP A 128 17.40 1.66 -3.49
C ASP A 128 16.60 2.00 -4.76
N ALA A 129 15.75 3.03 -4.71
CA ALA A 129 15.03 3.52 -5.89
C ALA A 129 16.00 3.92 -7.02
N VAL A 130 17.05 4.68 -6.72
CA VAL A 130 18.03 5.07 -7.76
C VAL A 130 18.87 3.86 -8.20
N ALA A 131 19.37 3.08 -7.25
CA ALA A 131 20.25 1.94 -7.50
C ALA A 131 19.58 0.84 -8.32
N PHE A 132 18.27 0.65 -8.18
CA PHE A 132 17.53 -0.39 -8.88
C PHE A 132 16.78 0.12 -10.11
N HIS A 133 16.13 1.30 -10.07
CA HIS A 133 15.36 1.78 -11.22
C HIS A 133 16.25 2.18 -12.41
N VAL A 134 17.39 2.82 -12.15
CA VAL A 134 18.26 3.34 -13.22
C VAL A 134 18.88 2.23 -14.06
N PRO A 135 19.56 1.20 -13.49
CA PRO A 135 20.15 0.14 -14.31
C PRO A 135 19.10 -0.67 -15.05
N THR A 136 17.96 -0.96 -14.42
CA THR A 136 16.85 -1.69 -15.05
C THR A 136 16.28 -0.93 -16.25
N THR A 137 16.10 0.38 -16.11
CA THR A 137 15.64 1.27 -17.20
C THR A 137 16.61 1.21 -18.38
N VAL A 138 17.91 1.37 -18.12
CA VAL A 138 18.96 1.36 -19.16
C VAL A 138 19.02 0.00 -19.86
N LEU A 139 18.95 -1.09 -19.10
CA LEU A 139 18.99 -2.45 -19.64
C LEU A 139 17.74 -2.79 -20.47
N LEU A 140 16.57 -2.33 -20.03
CA LEU A 140 15.31 -2.57 -20.73
C LEU A 140 15.26 -1.82 -22.08
N TYR A 141 15.62 -0.53 -22.11
CA TYR A 141 15.74 0.19 -23.39
C TYR A 141 16.83 -0.39 -24.28
N GLY A 142 17.98 -0.78 -23.71
CA GLY A 142 19.07 -1.39 -24.45
C GLY A 142 18.67 -2.70 -25.13
N SER A 143 17.67 -3.41 -24.58
CA SER A 143 17.16 -4.65 -25.18
C SER A 143 16.38 -4.44 -26.49
N LEU A 144 15.96 -3.20 -26.79
CA LEU A 144 15.31 -2.81 -28.05
C LEU A 144 16.29 -2.53 -29.20
N HIS A 145 17.60 -2.36 -28.90
CA HIS A 145 18.63 -2.05 -29.89
C HIS A 145 19.21 -3.32 -30.54
N PRO A 146 19.85 -3.25 -31.73
CA PRO A 146 20.48 -4.40 -32.40
C PRO A 146 21.38 -5.31 -31.55
N ASN A 147 21.98 -4.82 -30.46
CA ASN A 147 22.77 -5.63 -29.52
C ASN A 147 21.91 -6.29 -28.41
N ARG A 148 20.71 -6.74 -28.78
CA ARG A 148 19.64 -7.18 -27.87
C ARG A 148 20.06 -8.27 -26.87
N ALA A 149 20.94 -9.18 -27.27
CA ALA A 149 21.28 -10.36 -26.45
C ALA A 149 22.06 -10.00 -25.18
N ARG A 150 23.01 -9.05 -25.27
CA ARG A 150 23.81 -8.64 -24.10
C ARG A 150 22.95 -7.87 -23.09
N PHE A 151 22.12 -6.95 -23.58
CA PHE A 151 21.22 -6.17 -22.74
C PHE A 151 20.11 -7.02 -22.12
N ALA A 152 19.53 -7.98 -22.86
CA ALA A 152 18.52 -8.90 -22.33
C ALA A 152 19.08 -9.81 -21.22
N ASN A 153 20.31 -10.32 -21.38
CA ASN A 153 20.97 -11.10 -20.34
C ASN A 153 21.26 -10.25 -19.09
N GLY A 154 21.74 -9.03 -19.28
CA GLY A 154 21.94 -8.07 -18.19
C GLY A 154 20.63 -7.75 -17.47
N TYR A 155 19.55 -7.47 -18.23
CA TYR A 155 18.22 -7.22 -17.70
C TYR A 155 17.72 -8.39 -16.86
N LYS A 156 17.89 -9.64 -17.32
CA LYS A 156 17.48 -10.82 -16.54
C LYS A 156 18.17 -10.88 -15.18
N VAL A 157 19.48 -10.64 -15.11
CA VAL A 157 20.22 -10.63 -13.83
C VAL A 157 19.76 -9.47 -12.95
N MET A 158 19.66 -8.27 -13.54
CA MET A 158 19.23 -7.08 -12.82
C MET A 158 17.81 -7.22 -12.29
N GLU A 159 16.91 -7.88 -13.02
CA GLU A 159 15.52 -8.14 -12.63
C GLU A 159 15.45 -8.94 -11.32
N HIS A 160 16.32 -9.94 -11.14
CA HIS A 160 16.39 -10.70 -9.89
C HIS A 160 16.95 -9.86 -8.75
N ILE A 161 18.02 -9.10 -9.02
CA ILE A 161 18.68 -8.24 -8.02
C ILE A 161 17.70 -7.20 -7.50
N GLN A 162 17.04 -6.43 -8.38
CA GLN A 162 16.08 -5.42 -7.96
C GLN A 162 14.90 -6.02 -7.21
N LEU A 163 14.44 -7.21 -7.63
CA LEU A 163 13.26 -7.82 -7.05
C LEU A 163 13.54 -8.24 -5.61
N ILE A 164 14.68 -8.88 -5.36
CA ILE A 164 15.13 -9.19 -4.00
C ILE A 164 15.40 -7.91 -3.22
N GLY A 165 16.08 -6.93 -3.84
CA GLY A 165 16.41 -5.66 -3.20
C GLY A 165 15.18 -4.94 -2.65
N PHE A 166 14.17 -4.73 -3.50
CA PHE A 166 12.90 -4.14 -3.08
C PHE A 166 12.13 -5.01 -2.09
N ALA A 167 12.14 -6.35 -2.24
CA ALA A 167 11.50 -7.24 -1.28
C ALA A 167 12.16 -7.16 0.11
N VAL A 168 13.50 -7.09 0.17
CA VAL A 168 14.24 -6.89 1.42
C VAL A 168 13.90 -5.53 2.04
N GLN A 169 13.87 -4.47 1.23
CA GLN A 169 13.49 -3.13 1.67
C GLN A 169 12.07 -3.12 2.27
N GLU A 170 11.10 -3.76 1.60
CA GLU A 170 9.72 -3.91 2.08
C GLU A 170 9.64 -4.75 3.37
N CYS A 171 10.40 -5.85 3.45
CA CYS A 171 10.50 -6.68 4.65
C CYS A 171 11.08 -5.91 5.85
N VAL A 172 12.11 -5.09 5.64
CA VAL A 172 12.74 -4.29 6.70
C VAL A 172 11.74 -3.27 7.26
N ILE A 173 11.07 -2.50 6.39
CA ILE A 173 10.09 -1.50 6.83
C ILE A 173 8.92 -2.17 7.55
N SER A 174 8.41 -3.27 6.99
CA SER A 174 7.28 -4.03 7.55
C SER A 174 7.63 -4.66 8.91
N SER A 175 8.84 -5.20 9.06
CA SER A 175 9.29 -5.82 10.33
C SER A 175 9.40 -4.78 11.45
N ILE A 176 9.94 -3.60 11.15
CA ILE A 176 10.01 -2.49 12.12
C ILE A 176 8.60 -2.05 12.52
N TYR A 177 7.68 -1.93 11.55
CA TYR A 177 6.29 -1.61 11.82
C TYR A 177 5.62 -2.63 12.75
N ILE A 178 5.80 -3.92 12.47
CA ILE A 178 5.26 -5.02 13.27
C ILE A 178 5.81 -4.97 14.70
N TRP A 179 7.11 -4.73 14.86
CA TRP A 179 7.75 -4.66 16.17
C TRP A 179 7.20 -3.50 17.02
N GLU A 180 7.12 -2.29 16.45
CA GLU A 180 6.62 -1.11 17.17
C GLU A 180 5.11 -1.20 17.46
N THR A 181 4.33 -1.74 16.53
CA THR A 181 2.89 -1.98 16.73
C THR A 181 2.66 -3.02 17.83
N SER A 182 3.46 -4.09 17.86
CA SER A 182 3.40 -5.12 18.90
C SER A 182 3.78 -4.57 20.28
N LYS A 183 4.76 -3.66 20.33
CA LYS A 183 5.13 -2.95 21.56
C LYS A 183 3.99 -2.06 22.07
N LEU A 184 3.33 -1.30 21.17
CA LEU A 184 2.18 -0.49 21.52
C LEU A 184 1.01 -1.33 22.05
N LEU A 185 0.78 -2.50 21.44
CA LEU A 185 -0.24 -3.46 21.85
C LEU A 185 -0.03 -4.00 23.26
N ARG A 186 1.22 -4.28 23.65
CA ARG A 186 1.57 -4.76 25.00
C ARG A 186 1.38 -3.70 26.07
N LEU A 187 1.50 -2.41 25.72
CA LEU A 187 1.47 -1.30 26.67
C LEU A 187 0.05 -0.75 26.94
N ARG A 188 -0.95 -1.05 26.09
CA ARG A 188 -2.32 -0.55 26.24
C ARG A 188 -3.32 -1.72 26.29
N PRO A 189 -3.82 -2.12 27.48
CA PRO A 189 -4.65 -3.32 27.66
C PRO A 189 -6.13 -3.16 27.26
N ASP A 190 -6.49 -2.11 26.53
CA ASP A 190 -7.88 -1.91 26.11
C ASP A 190 -8.27 -2.94 25.03
N ARG A 191 -9.30 -3.75 25.31
CA ARG A 191 -9.75 -4.88 24.47
C ARG A 191 -10.13 -4.45 23.06
N LEU A 192 -10.69 -3.25 22.89
CA LEU A 192 -11.12 -2.76 21.57
C LEU A 192 -9.91 -2.33 20.75
N HIS A 193 -8.99 -1.56 21.35
CA HIS A 193 -7.71 -1.23 20.73
C HIS A 193 -6.90 -2.48 20.37
N HIS A 194 -6.92 -3.50 21.23
CA HIS A 194 -6.21 -4.74 21.00
C HIS A 194 -6.72 -5.49 19.77
N THR A 195 -8.04 -5.54 19.58
CA THR A 195 -8.65 -6.19 18.42
C THR A 195 -8.26 -5.49 17.12
N ILE A 196 -8.33 -4.15 17.07
CA ILE A 196 -8.01 -3.41 15.85
C ILE A 196 -6.51 -3.48 15.54
N LEU A 197 -5.63 -3.35 16.55
CA LEU A 197 -4.17 -3.50 16.38
C LEU A 197 -3.78 -4.92 15.93
N THR A 198 -4.48 -5.95 16.40
CA THR A 198 -4.24 -7.33 15.94
C THR A 198 -4.66 -7.51 14.47
N GLN A 199 -5.78 -6.90 14.05
CA GLN A 199 -6.17 -6.89 12.64
C GLN A 199 -5.13 -6.17 11.76
N LEU A 200 -4.63 -5.01 12.22
CA LEU A 200 -3.56 -4.27 11.55
C LEU A 200 -2.29 -5.13 11.39
N LEU A 201 -1.91 -5.85 12.45
CA LEU A 201 -0.77 -6.78 12.42
C LEU A 201 -0.99 -7.90 11.39
N GLY A 202 -2.17 -8.51 11.37
CA GLY A 202 -2.53 -9.57 10.41
C GLY A 202 -2.40 -9.10 8.95
N ILE A 203 -2.86 -7.88 8.65
CA ILE A 203 -2.73 -7.33 7.29
C ILE A 203 -1.26 -7.15 6.88
N ASN A 204 -0.38 -6.69 7.77
CA ASN A 204 1.05 -6.56 7.47
C ASN A 204 1.73 -7.92 7.24
N ILE A 205 1.30 -8.97 7.94
CA ILE A 205 1.79 -10.34 7.69
C ILE A 205 1.37 -10.80 6.29
N ILE A 206 0.14 -10.53 5.85
CA ILE A 206 -0.31 -10.86 4.50
C ILE A 206 0.53 -10.12 3.44
N ILE A 207 0.87 -8.86 3.67
CA ILE A 207 1.76 -8.09 2.77
C ILE A 207 3.12 -8.78 2.66
N LEU A 208 3.73 -9.20 3.78
CA LEU A 208 5.01 -9.90 3.78
C LEU A 208 4.94 -11.25 3.05
N ILE A 209 3.84 -11.99 3.23
CA ILE A 209 3.61 -13.24 2.47
C ILE A 209 3.54 -12.94 0.96
N LEU A 210 2.91 -11.84 0.57
CA LEU A 210 2.79 -11.44 -0.82
C LEU A 210 4.16 -11.04 -1.41
N ASP A 211 5.05 -10.43 -0.64
CA ASP A 211 6.45 -10.16 -1.03
C ASP A 211 7.18 -11.46 -1.36
N VAL A 212 7.10 -12.44 -0.45
CA VAL A 212 7.70 -13.76 -0.64
C VAL A 212 7.10 -14.48 -1.84
N ALA A 213 5.79 -14.37 -2.07
CA ALA A 213 5.12 -14.97 -3.23
C ALA A 213 5.61 -14.37 -4.56
N VAL A 214 5.80 -13.05 -4.63
CA VAL A 214 6.35 -12.38 -5.82
C VAL A 214 7.77 -12.88 -6.11
N VAL A 215 8.61 -13.00 -5.08
CA VAL A 215 9.96 -13.57 -5.20
C VAL A 215 9.90 -15.03 -5.66
N GLY A 216 9.07 -15.85 -5.01
CA GLY A 216 8.94 -17.27 -5.33
C GLY A 216 8.51 -17.52 -6.78
N ILE A 217 7.58 -16.72 -7.31
CA ILE A 217 7.11 -16.83 -8.69
C ILE A 217 8.21 -16.45 -9.70
N GLU A 218 9.01 -15.41 -9.41
CA GLU A 218 10.15 -15.04 -10.24
C GLU A 218 11.15 -16.21 -10.34
N TYR A 219 11.49 -16.81 -9.19
CA TYR A 219 12.43 -17.93 -9.12
C TYR A 219 11.88 -19.25 -9.68
N ALA A 220 10.55 -19.39 -9.78
CA ALA A 220 9.92 -20.51 -10.48
C ALA A 220 10.11 -20.45 -12.01
N GLY A 221 10.65 -19.36 -12.55
CA GLY A 221 10.94 -19.20 -13.97
C GLY A 221 9.71 -19.02 -14.86
N LEU A 222 8.55 -18.74 -14.27
CA LEU A 222 7.27 -18.56 -14.97
C LEU A 222 7.13 -17.11 -15.47
N TYR A 223 7.94 -16.72 -16.47
CA TYR A 223 8.04 -15.32 -16.92
C TYR A 223 6.70 -14.66 -17.30
N ALA A 224 5.85 -15.34 -18.06
CA ALA A 224 4.55 -14.77 -18.46
C ALA A 224 3.64 -14.49 -17.25
N LEU A 225 3.75 -15.32 -16.21
CA LEU A 225 3.00 -15.15 -14.97
C LEU A 225 3.64 -14.08 -14.10
N GLN A 226 4.97 -14.07 -13.97
CA GLN A 226 5.70 -13.13 -13.10
C GLN A 226 5.48 -11.66 -13.50
N VAL A 227 5.50 -11.36 -14.80
CA VAL A 227 5.44 -9.98 -15.32
C VAL A 227 4.14 -9.30 -14.90
N MET A 228 3.02 -10.01 -14.97
CA MET A 228 1.70 -9.48 -14.61
C MET A 228 1.27 -9.81 -13.19
N PHE A 229 1.88 -10.82 -12.55
CA PHE A 229 1.65 -11.07 -11.14
C PHE A 229 2.19 -9.94 -10.25
N LYS A 230 3.34 -9.33 -10.61
CA LYS A 230 3.88 -8.16 -9.89
C LYS A 230 2.84 -7.03 -9.71
N PRO A 231 2.24 -6.45 -10.77
CA PRO A 231 1.24 -5.40 -10.61
C PRO A 231 -0.05 -5.88 -9.93
N VAL A 232 -0.45 -7.16 -10.10
CA VAL A 232 -1.58 -7.72 -9.33
C VAL A 232 -1.26 -7.71 -7.83
N ALA A 233 -0.09 -8.21 -7.45
CA ALA A 233 0.38 -8.21 -6.07
C ALA A 233 0.41 -6.78 -5.50
N TYR A 234 1.01 -5.82 -6.21
CA TYR A 234 1.01 -4.41 -5.77
C TYR A 234 -0.40 -3.84 -5.63
N SER A 235 -1.34 -4.16 -6.52
CA SER A 235 -2.72 -3.71 -6.40
C SER A 235 -3.41 -4.27 -5.13
N VAL A 236 -3.11 -5.51 -4.76
CA VAL A 236 -3.59 -6.12 -3.52
C VAL A 236 -2.92 -5.47 -2.32
N LYS A 237 -1.60 -5.23 -2.35
CA LYS A 237 -0.88 -4.49 -1.30
C LYS A 237 -1.54 -3.13 -1.05
N PHE A 238 -1.82 -2.35 -2.09
CA PHE A 238 -2.47 -1.05 -1.96
C PHE A 238 -3.88 -1.14 -1.33
N LYS A 239 -4.65 -2.19 -1.63
CA LYS A 239 -5.94 -2.44 -0.97
C LYS A 239 -5.78 -2.75 0.52
N LEU A 240 -4.78 -3.55 0.86
CA LEU A 240 -4.45 -3.88 2.24
C LEU A 240 -3.98 -2.62 3.02
N GLU A 241 -3.17 -1.79 2.38
CA GLU A 241 -2.75 -0.48 2.92
C GLU A 241 -3.95 0.44 3.17
N TYR A 242 -4.86 0.55 2.21
CA TYR A 242 -6.09 1.32 2.37
C TYR A 242 -6.97 0.76 3.51
N ALA A 243 -7.11 -0.56 3.65
CA ALA A 243 -7.84 -1.18 4.74
C ALA A 243 -7.25 -0.83 6.12
N ILE A 244 -5.91 -0.77 6.21
CA ILE A 244 -5.20 -0.35 7.42
C ILE A 244 -5.56 1.09 7.80
N LEU A 245 -5.61 2.02 6.85
CA LEU A 245 -6.05 3.38 7.12
C LEU A 245 -7.46 3.43 7.69
N GLY A 246 -8.40 2.69 7.10
CA GLY A 246 -9.78 2.62 7.59
C GLY A 246 -9.86 2.19 9.06
N LYS A 247 -9.02 1.22 9.44
CA LYS A 247 -8.90 0.75 10.82
C LYS A 247 -8.24 1.76 11.76
N LEU A 248 -7.23 2.48 11.31
CA LEU A 248 -6.59 3.56 12.09
C LEU A 248 -7.57 4.71 12.39
N ILE A 249 -8.42 5.08 11.43
CA ILE A 249 -9.47 6.09 11.65
C ILE A 249 -10.48 5.61 12.70
N GLN A 250 -10.83 4.32 12.69
CA GLN A 250 -11.71 3.73 13.70
C GLN A 250 -11.08 3.83 15.09
N VAL A 251 -9.79 3.52 15.23
CA VAL A 251 -9.06 3.66 16.50
C VAL A 251 -9.08 5.10 17.01
N ALA A 252 -8.79 6.07 16.14
CA ALA A 252 -8.76 7.49 16.50
C ALA A 252 -10.13 8.00 16.99
N ARG A 253 -11.23 7.53 16.39
CA ARG A 253 -12.59 7.87 16.84
C ARG A 253 -12.93 7.27 18.19
N VAL A 254 -12.55 6.01 18.43
CA VAL A 254 -12.81 5.34 19.71
C VAL A 254 -12.08 6.04 20.86
N SER A 255 -10.82 6.43 20.65
CA SER A 255 -10.06 7.18 21.68
C SER A 255 -10.72 8.50 22.08
N VAL A 256 -11.34 9.23 21.13
CA VAL A 256 -12.06 10.47 21.44
C VAL A 256 -13.34 10.20 22.23
N SER A 257 -14.08 9.13 21.90
CA SER A 257 -15.29 8.77 22.65
C SER A 257 -15.03 8.21 24.05
N SER A 258 -13.85 7.63 24.29
CA SER A 258 -13.49 7.08 25.61
C SER A 258 -12.99 8.14 26.60
N GLU A 259 -12.57 9.31 26.14
CA GLU A 259 -12.21 10.45 27.00
C GLU A 259 -13.42 11.29 27.46
N GLU A 260 -14.63 11.00 26.95
CA GLU A 260 -15.88 11.67 27.35
C GLU A 260 -16.80 10.68 28.07
N PRO A 261 -16.54 10.39 29.36
CA PRO A 261 -17.59 10.62 30.35
C PRO A 261 -17.02 10.94 31.74
N LEU A 262 -17.22 12.17 32.26
CA LEU A 262 -17.29 12.51 33.71
C LEU A 262 -17.51 14.02 33.91
N SER A 263 -18.57 14.61 33.34
CA SER A 263 -19.03 15.94 33.77
C SER A 263 -20.53 16.15 33.55
N SER A 264 -21.38 15.25 34.05
CA SER A 264 -22.81 15.55 34.24
C SER A 264 -23.48 14.55 35.18
N SER A 265 -23.15 14.58 36.46
CA SER A 265 -24.04 14.05 37.50
C SER A 265 -23.81 14.79 38.82
N SER A 266 -24.36 15.99 38.91
CA SER A 266 -24.67 16.64 40.18
C SER A 266 -25.79 17.65 39.95
N GLN A 267 -27.03 17.17 39.83
CA GLN A 267 -28.18 18.00 40.16
C GLN A 267 -29.09 17.20 41.08
N GLY A 268 -29.25 17.77 42.28
CA GLY A 268 -29.68 17.10 43.50
C GLY A 268 -31.09 16.56 43.44
N HIS A 269 -31.23 15.42 44.12
CA HIS A 269 -32.50 14.82 44.47
C HIS A 269 -32.59 14.90 46.00
N ASP A 270 -33.19 15.97 46.52
CA ASP A 270 -33.67 16.00 47.91
C ASP A 270 -35.20 16.11 47.85
N ILE A 271 -35.85 14.98 48.10
CA ILE A 271 -37.26 14.89 48.44
C ILE A 271 -37.33 14.23 49.81
N THR A 272 -37.71 14.98 50.82
CA THR A 272 -38.37 14.45 52.03
C THR A 272 -39.65 15.22 52.26
N SER A 273 -40.76 14.52 52.04
CA SER A 273 -42.12 14.88 52.38
C SER A 273 -42.40 14.64 53.87
N SER A 274 -43.12 15.56 54.53
CA SER A 274 -43.99 15.22 55.66
C SER A 274 -45.13 16.23 55.83
N ASP A 275 -46.32 15.76 55.48
CA ASP A 275 -47.64 15.95 56.09
C ASP A 275 -48.09 17.27 56.77
N ARG A 276 -49.11 17.84 56.12
CA ARG A 276 -50.44 18.27 56.60
C ARG A 276 -50.68 19.59 57.37
N PRO A 277 -51.90 20.16 57.20
CA PRO A 277 -52.23 21.58 57.42
C PRO A 277 -53.09 21.81 58.66
N HIS A 278 -53.05 23.02 59.26
CA HIS A 278 -54.18 23.54 60.05
C HIS A 278 -54.14 25.08 60.21
N LEU A 279 -55.33 25.67 60.01
CA LEU A 279 -55.75 27.06 60.20
C LEU A 279 -55.30 27.76 61.50
N ARG A 280 -54.97 29.07 61.42
CA ARG A 280 -55.54 30.14 62.29
C ARG A 280 -55.24 31.58 61.81
N ILE A 281 -56.26 32.18 61.19
CA ILE A 281 -56.90 33.47 61.50
C ILE A 281 -56.11 34.57 62.28
N HIS A 282 -55.96 35.72 61.59
CA HIS A 282 -56.11 37.14 61.99
C HIS A 282 -55.15 37.90 62.93
N SER A 283 -54.70 39.05 62.36
CA SER A 283 -54.58 40.43 62.89
C SER A 283 -53.67 40.79 64.08
N GLN A 284 -52.73 41.70 63.80
CA GLN A 284 -52.55 43.05 64.41
C GLN A 284 -51.20 43.62 63.89
N HIS A 285 -51.17 44.72 63.13
CA HIS A 285 -51.15 46.14 63.54
C HIS A 285 -49.86 46.60 64.24
N THR A 286 -49.36 47.76 63.79
CA THR A 286 -48.24 48.61 64.31
C THR A 286 -46.86 48.22 63.78
N ARG A 287 -46.04 49.11 63.21
CA ARG A 287 -45.98 50.58 63.25
C ARG A 287 -45.25 51.08 62.01
#